data_AF-A0A2E4Z600-F1
#
_entry.id   AF-A0A2E4Z600-F1
#
_cell.length_a   1.000
_cell.length_b   1.000
_cell.length_c   1.000
_cell.angle_alpha   90.00
_cell.angle_beta   90.00
_cell.angle_gamma   90.00
#
_symmetry.space_group_name_H-M   'P 1'
#
loop_
_entity.id
_entity.type
_entity.pdbx_description
1 polymer ?
#
loop_
_entity_poly.entity_id
_entity_poly.type
_entity_poly.pdbx_seq_one_letter_code
_entity_poly.pdbx_strand_id
1 'polypeptide(L)'
;MTPLLTPEKAAEMLGISVRHLADLVGAGEIPFVPVGNGSVRQSRRYDPHDLEAYVGAKKCRHTEGRPRTARSQRNTPTTSGSEVVDIQEILAQRRSAKRTASNRSSSARPARGRNRDRSPK
;
A
#
# COMPACT_ATOMS: atom_id res chain seq x y z
N MET A 1 1.04 -7.27 -46.10
CA MET A 1 2.12 -6.58 -45.37
C MET A 1 1.76 -5.11 -45.34
N THR A 2 1.36 -4.60 -44.18
CA THR A 2 1.05 -3.18 -44.00
C THR A 2 2.35 -2.38 -43.88
N PRO A 3 2.45 -1.20 -44.49
CA PRO A 3 3.65 -0.37 -44.38
C PRO A 3 3.81 0.14 -42.94
N LEU A 4 5.02 0.05 -42.40
CA LEU A 4 5.32 0.57 -41.07
C LEU A 4 5.25 2.11 -41.05
N LEU A 5 4.57 2.64 -40.03
CA LEU A 5 4.33 4.06 -39.86
C LEU A 5 5.52 4.74 -39.17
N THR A 6 5.78 5.98 -39.58
CA THR A 6 6.70 6.87 -38.88
C THR A 6 6.08 7.36 -37.57
N PRO A 7 6.88 7.85 -36.60
CA PRO A 7 6.35 8.37 -35.34
C PRO A 7 5.34 9.50 -35.52
N GLU A 8 5.55 10.37 -36.50
CA GLU A 8 4.64 11.46 -36.83
C GLU A 8 3.29 10.94 -37.30
N LYS A 9 3.28 9.99 -38.25
CA LYS A 9 2.04 9.39 -38.76
C LYS A 9 1.32 8.58 -37.69
N ALA A 10 2.06 7.83 -36.87
CA ALA A 10 1.47 7.06 -35.76
C ALA A 10 0.81 7.99 -34.72
N ALA A 11 1.45 9.12 -34.41
CA ALA A 11 0.92 10.12 -33.50
C ALA A 11 -0.34 10.80 -34.08
N GLU A 12 -0.33 11.10 -35.38
CA GLU A 12 -1.49 11.65 -36.09
C GLU A 12 -2.69 10.68 -36.08
N MET A 13 -2.47 9.39 -36.34
CA MET A 13 -3.55 8.40 -36.28
C MET A 13 -4.16 8.25 -34.88
N LEU A 14 -3.35 8.39 -33.84
CA LEU A 14 -3.80 8.32 -32.45
C LEU A 14 -4.34 9.66 -31.92
N GLY A 15 -4.16 10.76 -32.67
CA GLY A 15 -4.53 12.11 -32.23
C GLY A 15 -3.72 12.62 -31.03
N ILE A 16 -2.47 12.18 -30.88
CA ILE A 16 -1.58 12.55 -29.75
C ILE A 16 -0.33 13.26 -30.24
N SER A 17 0.43 13.86 -29.32
CA SER A 17 1.75 14.39 -29.64
C SER A 17 2.80 13.29 -29.80
N VAL A 18 3.81 13.51 -30.65
CA VAL A 18 4.94 12.58 -30.84
C VAL A 18 5.69 12.33 -29.52
N ARG A 19 5.75 13.34 -28.64
CA ARG A 19 6.30 13.21 -27.29
C ARG A 19 5.52 12.19 -26.47
N HIS A 20 4.19 12.29 -26.45
CA HIS A 20 3.35 11.33 -25.72
C HIS A 20 3.49 9.91 -26.28
N LEU A 21 3.60 9.77 -27.60
CA LEU A 21 3.90 8.48 -28.24
C LEU A 21 5.25 7.91 -27.76
N ALA A 22 6.28 8.74 -27.64
CA ALA A 22 7.58 8.31 -27.12
C ALA A 22 7.53 7.89 -25.64
N ASP A 23 6.73 8.57 -24.82
CA ASP A 23 6.52 8.24 -23.42
C ASP A 23 5.80 6.88 -23.27
N LEU A 24 4.78 6.62 -24.10
CA LEU A 24 4.07 5.33 -24.13
C LEU A 24 4.99 4.17 -24.51
N VAL A 25 5.87 4.39 -25.47
CA VAL A 25 6.90 3.41 -25.84
C VAL A 25 7.90 3.21 -24.71
N GLY A 26 8.33 4.28 -24.04
CA GLY A 26 9.22 4.21 -22.87
C GLY A 26 8.59 3.46 -21.70
N ALA A 27 7.27 3.53 -21.55
CA ALA A 27 6.49 2.77 -20.58
C ALA A 27 6.22 1.30 -21.01
N GLY A 28 6.56 0.93 -22.24
CA GLY A 28 6.32 -0.41 -22.79
C GLY A 28 4.86 -0.67 -23.18
N GLU A 29 4.05 0.37 -23.36
CA GLU A 29 2.63 0.23 -23.70
C GLU A 29 2.38 0.02 -25.20
N ILE A 30 3.28 0.51 -26.05
CA ILE A 30 3.19 0.37 -27.51
C ILE A 30 4.47 -0.29 -28.02
N PRO A 31 4.38 -1.43 -28.72
CA PRO A 31 5.54 -2.04 -29.35
C PRO A 31 6.02 -1.18 -30.54
N PHE A 32 7.31 -1.24 -30.82
CA PHE A 32 7.90 -0.54 -31.97
C PHE A 32 8.93 -1.43 -32.65
N VAL A 33 9.06 -1.22 -33.96
CA VAL A 33 10.11 -1.81 -34.77
C VAL A 33 11.29 -0.83 -34.81
N PRO A 34 12.47 -1.18 -34.27
CA PRO A 34 13.66 -0.37 -34.45
C PRO A 34 14.12 -0.45 -35.91
N VAL A 35 14.12 0.68 -36.59
CA VAL A 35 14.65 0.82 -37.94
C VAL A 35 15.92 1.67 -37.88
N GLY A 36 17.06 1.00 -38.02
CA GLY A 36 18.36 1.64 -38.11
C GLY A 36 19.46 0.77 -37.53
N ASN A 37 20.57 0.67 -38.27
CA ASN A 37 21.78 -0.05 -37.82
C ASN A 37 22.68 0.83 -36.92
N GLY A 38 22.21 2.04 -36.58
CA GLY A 38 22.97 2.99 -35.79
C GLY A 38 22.91 2.66 -34.29
N SER A 39 24.07 2.37 -33.70
CA SER A 39 24.26 2.15 -32.27
C SER A 39 23.74 3.30 -31.38
N VAL A 40 23.62 4.51 -31.94
CA VAL A 40 23.34 5.75 -31.18
C VAL A 40 21.91 6.29 -31.37
N ARG A 41 21.29 6.14 -32.54
CA ARG A 41 19.93 6.65 -32.83
C ARG A 41 19.16 5.68 -33.71
N GLN A 42 18.38 4.81 -33.10
CA GLN A 42 17.41 3.97 -33.80
C GLN A 42 16.16 4.80 -34.13
N SER A 43 15.72 4.77 -35.40
CA SER A 43 14.43 5.36 -35.78
C SER A 43 13.33 4.37 -35.41
N ARG A 44 12.30 4.81 -34.71
CA ARG A 44 11.18 3.93 -34.31
C ARG A 44 10.15 3.90 -35.43
N ARG A 45 9.67 2.72 -35.79
CA ARG A 45 8.50 2.54 -36.65
C ARG A 45 7.43 1.71 -35.97
N TYR A 46 6.19 1.91 -36.39
CA TYR A 46 5.02 1.31 -35.75
C TYR A 46 4.19 0.52 -36.76
N ASP A 47 3.71 -0.64 -36.36
CA ASP A 47 2.70 -1.35 -37.13
C ASP A 47 1.33 -0.69 -36.88
N PRO A 48 0.54 -0.37 -37.93
CA PRO A 48 -0.82 0.11 -37.74
C PRO A 48 -1.68 -0.84 -36.88
N HIS A 49 -1.48 -2.17 -36.97
CA HIS A 49 -2.23 -3.14 -36.18
C HIS A 49 -1.94 -3.04 -34.68
N ASP A 50 -0.69 -2.75 -34.31
CA ASP A 50 -0.31 -2.55 -32.91
C ASP A 50 -0.95 -1.29 -32.32
N LEU A 51 -1.04 -0.23 -33.13
CA LEU A 51 -1.71 1.01 -32.74
C LEU A 51 -3.22 0.77 -32.57
N GLU A 52 -3.85 0.04 -33.49
CA GLU A 52 -5.26 -0.36 -33.37
C GLU A 52 -5.50 -1.24 -32.15
N ALA A 53 -4.62 -2.19 -31.86
CA ALA A 53 -4.69 -3.06 -30.69
C ALA A 53 -4.57 -2.24 -29.39
N TYR A 54 -3.66 -1.26 -29.34
CA TYR A 54 -3.53 -0.34 -28.22
C TYR A 54 -4.82 0.47 -27.99
N VAL A 55 -5.40 1.04 -29.07
CA VAL A 55 -6.69 1.74 -28.95
C VAL A 55 -7.77 0.77 -28.49
N GLY A 56 -7.83 -0.44 -29.04
CA GLY A 56 -8.74 -1.51 -28.64
C GLY A 56 -8.65 -1.84 -27.14
N ALA A 57 -7.44 -1.99 -26.62
CA ALA A 57 -7.20 -2.28 -25.21
C ALA A 57 -7.56 -1.11 -24.28
N LYS A 58 -7.36 0.14 -24.74
CA LYS A 58 -7.69 1.36 -23.98
C LYS A 58 -9.11 1.88 -24.21
N LYS A 59 -9.88 1.30 -25.13
CA LYS A 59 -11.30 1.60 -25.33
C LYS A 59 -12.08 1.17 -24.08
N CYS A 60 -12.18 2.07 -23.12
CA CYS A 60 -13.13 1.96 -22.03
C CYS A 60 -14.50 2.37 -22.55
N ARG A 61 -15.48 1.46 -22.49
CA ARG A 61 -16.89 1.86 -22.62
C ARG A 61 -17.21 2.72 -21.41
N HIS A 62 -17.76 3.92 -21.62
CA HIS A 62 -18.34 4.71 -20.55
C HIS A 62 -19.56 3.94 -20.02
N THR A 63 -19.31 2.99 -19.11
CA THR A 63 -20.36 2.40 -18.31
C THR A 63 -20.66 3.43 -17.24
N GLU A 64 -21.70 4.23 -17.45
CA GLU A 64 -22.38 4.91 -16.37
C GLU A 64 -22.65 3.86 -15.29
N GLY A 65 -21.93 3.93 -14.17
CA GLY A 65 -22.15 3.00 -13.05
C GLY A 65 -21.05 1.97 -12.78
N ARG A 66 -19.77 2.35 -12.79
CA ARG A 66 -18.82 1.68 -11.88
C ARG A 66 -17.96 2.71 -11.14
N PRO A 67 -18.13 2.89 -9.82
CA PRO A 67 -17.15 3.62 -9.06
C PRO A 67 -15.82 2.86 -9.17
N ARG A 68 -14.72 3.60 -9.36
CA ARG A 68 -13.36 3.10 -9.28
C ARG A 68 -13.05 2.71 -7.83
N THR A 69 -13.68 1.64 -7.34
CA THR A 69 -13.28 0.91 -6.14
C THR A 69 -12.56 -0.35 -6.63
N ALA A 70 -11.37 -0.75 -6.19
CA ALA A 70 -10.52 -0.27 -5.13
C ALA A 70 -9.09 -0.38 -5.65
N ARG A 71 -8.26 0.65 -5.43
CA ARG A 71 -6.82 0.40 -5.31
C ARG A 71 -6.70 -0.43 -4.04
N SER A 72 -6.71 -1.76 -4.19
CA SER A 72 -6.26 -2.68 -3.15
C SER A 72 -4.88 -2.16 -2.77
N GLN A 73 -4.79 -1.47 -1.64
CA GLN A 73 -3.51 -1.26 -1.00
C GLN A 73 -2.99 -2.66 -0.78
N ARG A 74 -1.95 -3.02 -1.53
CA ARG A 74 -1.16 -4.20 -1.21
C ARG A 74 -0.59 -3.90 0.18
N ASN A 75 -1.29 -4.33 1.21
CA ASN A 75 -0.71 -4.48 2.53
C ASN A 75 0.39 -5.50 2.33
N THR A 76 1.62 -5.03 2.15
CA THR A 76 2.79 -5.86 2.39
C THR A 76 2.75 -6.15 3.89
N PRO A 77 2.53 -7.40 4.33
CA PRO A 77 2.84 -7.72 5.71
C PRO A 77 4.36 -7.70 5.80
N THR A 78 4.93 -6.52 6.04
CA THR A 78 6.30 -6.43 6.53
C THR A 78 6.25 -6.91 7.97
N THR A 79 6.28 -8.23 8.18
CA THR A 79 6.58 -8.79 9.49
C THR A 79 8.08 -8.66 9.70
N SER A 80 8.57 -7.43 9.93
CA SER A 80 9.76 -7.26 10.74
C SER A 80 9.38 -7.79 12.13
N GLY A 81 10.01 -8.89 12.57
CA GLY A 81 9.68 -9.62 13.79
C GLY A 81 9.90 -8.80 15.06
N SER A 82 9.06 -7.80 15.29
CA SER A 82 8.94 -7.07 16.53
C SER A 82 7.82 -7.73 17.32
N GLU A 83 8.14 -8.31 18.48
CA GLU A 83 7.12 -8.80 19.41
C GLU A 83 6.13 -7.65 19.72
N VAL A 84 4.91 -7.79 19.23
CA VAL A 84 3.82 -6.85 19.55
C VAL A 84 3.34 -7.21 20.94
N VAL A 85 3.94 -6.58 21.96
CA VAL A 85 3.51 -6.74 23.34
C VAL A 85 2.20 -5.99 23.53
N ASP A 86 1.16 -6.66 24.02
CA ASP A 86 -0.12 -6.02 24.32
C ASP A 86 0.08 -4.98 25.44
N ILE A 87 -0.21 -3.72 25.13
CA ILE A 87 -0.04 -2.59 26.06
C ILE A 87 -0.89 -2.82 27.32
N GLN A 88 -2.02 -3.54 27.21
CA GLN A 88 -2.84 -3.86 28.37
C GLN A 88 -2.12 -4.77 29.36
N GLU A 89 -1.33 -5.72 28.87
CA GLU A 89 -0.57 -6.66 29.70
C GLU A 89 0.56 -5.93 30.45
N ILE A 90 1.29 -5.04 29.78
CA ILE A 90 2.32 -4.18 30.41
C ILE A 90 1.70 -3.33 31.53
N LEU A 91 0.52 -2.75 31.30
CA LEU A 91 -0.18 -1.94 32.29
C LEU A 91 -0.70 -2.76 33.48
N ALA A 92 -1.10 -4.02 33.27
CA ALA A 92 -1.50 -4.92 34.35
C ALA A 92 -0.31 -5.33 35.22
N GLN A 93 0.81 -5.70 34.60
CA GLN A 93 2.05 -6.04 35.30
C GLN A 93 2.55 -4.88 36.18
N ARG A 94 2.62 -3.65 35.62
CA ARG A 94 3.01 -2.44 36.38
C ARG A 94 2.07 -2.16 37.55
N ARG A 95 0.75 -2.33 37.37
CA ARG A 95 -0.24 -2.14 38.44
C ARG A 95 -0.08 -3.19 39.55
N SER A 96 0.16 -4.45 39.20
CA SER A 96 0.35 -5.53 40.18
C SER A 96 1.64 -5.34 41.00
N ALA A 97 2.76 -4.97 40.35
CA ALA A 97 4.02 -4.70 41.03
C ALA A 97 3.90 -3.57 42.06
N LYS A 98 3.14 -2.51 41.72
CA LYS A 98 2.91 -1.38 42.64
C LYS A 98 2.03 -1.77 43.83
N ARG A 99 1.04 -2.66 43.64
CA ARG A 99 0.17 -3.17 44.72
C ARG A 99 0.92 -4.04 45.74
N THR A 100 1.89 -4.83 45.29
CA THR A 100 2.70 -5.67 46.20
C THR A 100 3.56 -4.83 47.11
N ALA A 101 4.12 -3.72 46.61
CA ALA A 101 4.90 -2.78 47.42
C ALA A 101 4.04 -2.08 48.48
N SER A 102 2.80 -1.70 48.14
CA SER A 102 1.89 -1.04 49.09
C SER A 102 1.26 -1.98 50.13
N ASN A 103 1.27 -3.30 49.89
CA ASN A 103 0.69 -4.27 50.83
C ASN A 103 1.71 -4.84 51.83
N ARG A 104 3.01 -4.55 51.66
CA ARG A 104 4.05 -4.96 52.64
C ARG A 104 4.08 -4.10 53.91
N SER A 105 3.38 -2.96 53.95
CA SER A 105 3.35 -2.07 55.13
C SER A 105 2.05 -2.13 55.95
N SER A 106 1.04 -2.90 55.52
CA SER A 106 -0.27 -2.94 56.21
C SER A 106 -0.41 -4.07 57.24
N SER A 107 0.51 -5.06 57.28
CA SER A 107 0.39 -6.21 58.18
C SER A 107 1.11 -6.08 59.53
N ALA A 108 1.61 -4.89 59.89
CA ALA A 108 2.25 -4.66 61.19
C ALA A 108 1.52 -3.58 62.01
N ARG A 109 0.31 -3.89 62.46
CA ARG A 109 -0.31 -3.19 63.61
C ARG A 109 -0.75 -4.23 64.63
N PRO A 110 -0.07 -4.33 65.80
CA PRO A 110 -0.52 -5.24 66.84
C PRO A 110 -1.89 -4.77 67.34
N ALA A 111 -2.83 -5.71 67.45
CA ALA A 111 -4.16 -5.47 67.94
C ALA A 111 -4.08 -4.95 69.39
N ARG A 112 -4.36 -3.66 69.60
CA ARG A 112 -4.65 -3.12 70.94
C ARG A 112 -6.00 -3.67 71.38
N GLY A 113 -5.99 -4.70 72.22
CA GLY A 113 -7.16 -5.20 72.92
C GLY A 113 -7.84 -4.07 73.69
N ARG A 114 -9.15 -3.88 73.45
CA ARG A 114 -10.02 -3.04 74.27
C ARG A 114 -10.92 -3.97 75.07
N ASN A 115 -10.58 -4.19 76.34
CA ASN A 115 -11.49 -4.81 77.31
C ASN A 115 -12.75 -3.95 77.45
N ARG A 116 -13.92 -4.55 77.18
CA ARG A 116 -15.23 -4.07 77.62
C ARG A 116 -16.12 -5.29 77.91
N ASP A 117 -15.90 -5.91 79.07
CA ASP A 117 -16.96 -6.63 79.79
C ASP A 117 -17.57 -5.61 80.75
N ARG A 118 -18.75 -5.04 80.51
CA ARG A 118 -20.11 -5.61 80.47
C ARG A 118 -20.51 -6.26 81.80
N SER A 119 -20.92 -5.41 82.75
CA SER A 119 -21.77 -5.80 83.89
C SER A 119 -23.07 -6.42 83.38
N PRO A 120 -23.60 -7.43 84.08
CA PRO A 120 -24.89 -7.23 84.72
C PRO A 120 -25.08 -8.00 86.04
N LYS A 121 -25.65 -7.35 87.07
CA LYS A 121 -26.89 -7.73 87.78
C LYS A 121 -27.17 -6.74 88.90
#